data_AF-A0A968JQF6-F1
#
_entry.id   AF-A0A968JQF6-F1
#
_cell.length_a   1.000
_cell.length_b   1.000
_cell.length_c   1.000
_cell.angle_alpha   90.00
_cell.angle_beta   90.00
_cell.angle_gamma   90.00
#
_symmetry.space_group_name_H-M   'P 1'
#
loop_
_entity.id
_entity.type
_entity.pdbx_description
1 polymer ?
#
loop_
_entity_poly.entity_id
_entity_poly.type
_entity_poly.pdbx_seq_one_letter_code
_entity_poly.pdbx_strand_id
1 'polypeptide(L)'
;MTKTPLPEAEWYESKTGGIKKTIGKKNLHLQADLFESIAQPYYVLMDAQGNRLVKSEMGYDPDKDKFLSFLESGVKNSRNSSLPTLWLL
;
A
#
# COMPACT_ATOMS: atom_id res chain seq x y z
N MET A 1 13.86 -5.14 -4.83
CA MET A 1 12.66 -5.99 -5.02
C MET A 1 12.98 -7.42 -4.67
N THR A 2 12.21 -8.01 -3.77
CA THR A 2 12.42 -9.36 -3.23
C THR A 2 12.34 -10.42 -4.34
N LYS A 3 13.38 -11.26 -4.45
CA LYS A 3 13.50 -12.31 -5.47
C LYS A 3 12.97 -13.68 -5.00
N THR A 4 12.37 -13.75 -3.82
CA THR A 4 11.80 -14.99 -3.27
C THR A 4 10.74 -15.56 -4.23
N PRO A 5 10.91 -16.81 -4.68
CA PRO A 5 9.97 -17.46 -5.59
C PRO A 5 8.64 -17.76 -4.87
N LEU A 6 7.56 -17.74 -5.63
CA LEU A 6 6.23 -18.18 -5.22
C LEU A 6 6.03 -19.65 -5.63
N PRO A 7 5.29 -20.44 -4.85
CA PRO A 7 4.71 -21.70 -5.33
C PRO A 7 3.91 -21.47 -6.61
N GLU A 8 3.86 -22.45 -7.51
CA GLU A 8 3.17 -22.31 -8.81
C GLU A 8 1.68 -21.98 -8.65
N ALA A 9 1.03 -22.56 -7.63
CA ALA A 9 -0.36 -22.27 -7.28
C ALA A 9 -0.61 -20.81 -6.87
N GLU A 10 0.43 -20.07 -6.51
CA GLU A 10 0.35 -18.67 -6.09
C GLU A 10 0.84 -17.67 -7.14
N TRP A 11 1.19 -18.15 -8.33
CA TRP A 11 1.55 -17.31 -9.45
C TRP A 11 0.43 -16.33 -9.77
N TYR A 12 0.81 -15.08 -9.97
CA TYR A 12 -0.14 -14.01 -10.19
C TYR A 12 -0.10 -13.58 -11.66
N GLU A 13 -1.22 -13.65 -12.35
CA GLU A 13 -1.38 -13.06 -13.67
C GLU A 13 -1.80 -11.60 -13.52
N SER A 14 -0.89 -10.68 -13.84
CA SER A 14 -1.20 -9.25 -13.80
C SER A 14 -1.99 -8.84 -15.03
N LYS A 15 -2.88 -7.87 -14.87
CA LYS A 15 -3.58 -7.22 -16.00
C LYS A 15 -2.60 -6.57 -16.96
N THR A 16 -1.41 -6.21 -16.48
CA THR A 16 -0.31 -5.65 -17.26
C THR A 16 0.99 -6.44 -17.05
N GLY A 17 1.44 -7.17 -18.06
CA GLY A 17 2.77 -7.80 -18.06
C GLY A 17 2.86 -9.26 -17.60
N GLY A 18 1.78 -10.04 -17.67
CA GLY A 18 1.80 -11.50 -17.61
C GLY A 18 2.05 -12.11 -16.23
N ILE A 19 2.55 -13.35 -16.20
CA ILE A 19 2.65 -14.16 -14.98
C ILE A 19 3.84 -13.75 -14.09
N LYS A 20 3.59 -13.53 -12.80
CA LYS A 20 4.57 -13.17 -11.77
C LYS A 20 4.83 -14.35 -10.85
N LYS A 21 6.10 -14.73 -10.77
CA LYS A 21 6.58 -15.93 -10.06
C LYS A 21 7.36 -15.63 -8.78
N THR A 22 7.48 -14.36 -8.39
CA THR A 22 8.18 -13.95 -7.18
C THR A 22 7.33 -13.01 -6.36
N ILE A 23 7.51 -13.04 -5.03
CA ILE A 23 6.75 -12.22 -4.07
C ILE A 23 6.85 -10.73 -4.45
N GLY A 24 8.06 -10.23 -4.72
CA GLY A 24 8.27 -8.82 -5.06
C GLY A 24 7.57 -8.40 -6.36
N LYS A 25 7.56 -9.27 -7.38
CA LYS A 25 6.89 -8.97 -8.66
C LYS A 25 5.36 -9.02 -8.53
N LYS A 26 4.83 -9.98 -7.75
CA LYS A 26 3.40 -10.06 -7.44
C LYS A 26 2.93 -8.79 -6.73
N ASN A 27 3.63 -8.38 -5.68
CA ASN A 27 3.25 -7.17 -4.91
C ASN A 27 3.33 -5.89 -5.75
N LEU A 28 4.38 -5.74 -6.56
CA LEU A 28 4.51 -4.57 -7.46
C LEU A 28 3.36 -4.49 -8.46
N HIS A 29 2.98 -5.63 -9.06
CA HIS A 29 1.93 -5.64 -10.06
C HIS A 29 0.52 -5.57 -9.45
N LEU A 30 0.32 -6.04 -8.22
CA LEU A 30 -0.90 -5.76 -7.47
C LEU A 30 -1.08 -4.25 -7.24
N GLN A 31 0.01 -3.53 -6.90
CA GLN A 31 -0.01 -2.08 -6.76
C GLN A 31 -0.34 -1.38 -8.09
N ALA A 32 0.28 -1.84 -9.19
CA ALA A 32 -0.01 -1.34 -10.53
C ALA A 32 -1.48 -1.55 -10.93
N ASP A 33 -2.00 -2.75 -10.68
CA ASP A 33 -3.34 -3.16 -11.11
C ASP A 33 -4.46 -2.51 -10.28
N LEU A 34 -4.16 -2.03 -9.05
CA LEU A 34 -5.11 -1.39 -8.13
C LEU A 34 -5.02 0.14 -8.11
N PHE A 35 -3.82 0.70 -8.26
CA PHE A 35 -3.55 2.12 -8.03
C PHE A 35 -2.82 2.79 -9.19
N GLU A 36 -2.64 2.08 -10.32
CA GLU A 36 -1.97 2.59 -11.52
C GLU A 36 -0.56 3.15 -11.21
N SER A 37 0.08 2.61 -10.18
CA SER A 37 1.37 3.07 -9.67
C SER A 37 2.27 1.91 -9.29
N ILE A 38 3.54 2.03 -9.66
CA ILE A 38 4.63 1.10 -9.28
C ILE A 38 5.70 1.80 -8.44
N ALA A 39 5.47 3.07 -8.09
CA ALA A 39 6.40 3.84 -7.29
C ALA A 39 6.38 3.32 -5.85
N GLN A 40 7.56 3.03 -5.31
CA GLN A 40 7.76 2.68 -3.91
C GLN A 40 8.80 3.61 -3.30
N PRO A 41 8.65 4.00 -2.02
CA PRO A 41 7.54 3.72 -1.10
C PRO A 41 6.23 4.43 -1.48
N TYR A 42 5.11 3.81 -1.09
CA TYR A 42 3.74 4.27 -1.33
C TYR A 42 2.90 4.04 -0.09
N TYR A 43 2.40 5.12 0.49
CA TYR A 43 1.71 5.14 1.77
C TYR A 43 0.22 5.45 1.57
N VAL A 44 -0.64 4.60 2.12
CA VAL A 44 -2.09 4.79 2.16
C VAL A 44 -2.56 4.58 3.60
N LEU A 45 -3.39 5.49 4.11
CA LEU A 45 -3.99 5.37 5.44
C LEU A 45 -5.40 4.79 5.31
N MET A 46 -5.68 3.71 6.03
CA MET A 46 -6.95 3.00 6.00
C MET A 46 -7.46 2.72 7.42
N ASP A 47 -8.78 2.59 7.57
CA ASP A 47 -9.41 2.08 8.78
C ASP A 47 -9.32 0.54 8.86
N ALA A 48 -9.82 -0.03 9.96
CA ALA A 48 -9.79 -1.48 10.19
C ALA A 48 -10.66 -2.28 9.21
N GLN A 49 -11.55 -1.60 8.47
CA GLN A 49 -12.43 -2.18 7.47
C GLN A 49 -11.85 -2.04 6.05
N GLY A 50 -10.67 -1.43 5.92
CA GLY A 50 -9.99 -1.22 4.64
C GLY A 50 -10.46 0.01 3.87
N ASN A 51 -11.25 0.90 4.48
CA ASN A 51 -11.64 2.15 3.84
C ASN A 51 -10.53 3.19 3.99
N ARG A 52 -10.29 3.96 2.93
CA ARG A 52 -9.29 5.04 2.94
C ARG A 52 -9.70 6.16 3.90
N LEU A 53 -8.78 6.53 4.80
CA LEU A 53 -8.95 7.65 5.73
C LEU A 53 -8.64 9.00 5.09
N VAL A 54 -7.85 9.03 4.01
CA VAL A 54 -7.51 10.23 3.25
C VAL A 54 -7.66 9.97 1.75
N LYS A 55 -7.99 11.01 0.98
CA LYS A 55 -8.17 10.87 -0.47
C LYS A 55 -6.85 10.63 -1.21
N SER A 56 -5.78 11.27 -0.73
CA SER A 56 -4.46 11.22 -1.35
C SER A 56 -3.58 10.16 -0.70
N GLU A 57 -2.97 9.31 -1.52
CA GLU A 57 -1.74 8.58 -1.20
C GLU A 57 -0.52 9.51 -1.07
N MET A 58 0.54 9.02 -0.41
CA MET A 58 1.84 9.70 -0.31
C MET A 58 2.97 8.79 -0.82
N GLY A 59 3.83 9.32 -1.69
CA GLY A 59 5.07 8.64 -2.11
C GLY A 59 6.23 8.89 -1.14
N TYR A 60 7.46 8.59 -1.55
CA TYR A 60 8.63 9.07 -0.80
C TYR A 60 8.73 10.60 -0.83
N ASP A 61 8.74 11.21 0.35
CA ASP A 61 9.14 12.60 0.54
C ASP A 61 10.09 12.65 1.76
N PRO A 62 11.32 13.18 1.63
CA PRO A 62 12.26 13.27 2.75
C PRO A 62 11.83 14.32 3.81
N ASP A 63 10.84 15.16 3.52
CA ASP A 63 10.30 16.13 4.45
C ASP A 63 9.44 15.45 5.53
N LYS A 64 10.01 15.34 6.72
CA LYS A 64 9.35 14.74 7.89
C LYS A 64 8.03 15.45 8.26
N ASP A 65 7.92 16.76 8.03
CA ASP A 65 6.78 17.55 8.48
C ASP A 65 5.57 17.30 7.57
N LYS A 66 5.81 17.04 6.28
CA LYS A 66 4.78 16.56 5.35
C LYS A 66 4.29 15.17 5.73
N PHE A 67 5.20 14.26 6.07
CA PHE A 67 4.82 12.91 6.51
C PHE A 67 4.00 12.95 7.81
N LEU A 68 4.41 13.79 8.77
CA LEU A 68 3.65 14.02 9.99
C LEU A 68 2.25 14.57 9.71
N SER A 69 2.13 15.60 8.87
CA SER A 69 0.84 16.20 8.48
C SER A 69 -0.10 15.19 7.80
N PHE A 70 0.47 14.27 7.02
CA PHE A 70 -0.26 13.18 6.40
C PHE A 70 -0.83 12.21 7.43
N LEU A 71 -0.03 11.79 8.42
CA LEU A 71 -0.49 10.93 9.52
C LEU A 71 -1.56 11.62 10.37
N GLU A 72 -1.36 12.89 10.72
CA GLU A 72 -2.33 13.67 11.50
C GLU A 72 -3.68 13.78 10.79
N SER A 73 -3.68 13.94 9.47
CA SER A 73 -4.89 13.93 8.65
C SER A 73 -5.64 12.60 8.76
N GLY A 74 -4.93 11.48 8.72
CA GLY A 74 -5.51 10.15 8.91
C GLY A 74 -6.08 9.96 10.32
N VAL A 75 -5.35 10.36 11.37
CA VAL A 75 -5.81 10.28 12.77
C VAL A 75 -7.05 11.14 12.99
N LYS A 76 -7.10 12.34 12.43
CA LYS A 76 -8.27 13.23 12.51
C LYS A 76 -9.50 12.56 11.89
N ASN A 77 -9.35 11.94 10.73
CA ASN A 77 -10.45 11.26 10.04
C ASN A 77 -10.84 9.94 10.72
N SER A 78 -9.88 9.25 11.35
CA SER A 78 -10.12 8.03 12.12
C SER A 78 -10.75 8.30 13.49
N ARG A 79 -10.49 9.43 14.16
CA ARG A 79 -11.17 9.74 15.44
C ARG A 79 -12.69 9.93 15.29
N ASN A 80 -13.17 10.10 14.06
CA ASN A 80 -14.60 10.05 13.73
C ASN A 80 -15.14 8.63 13.45
N SER A 81 -14.28 7.62 13.40
CA SER A 81 -14.60 6.22 13.07
C SER A 81 -13.83 5.26 13.99
N SER A 82 -14.52 4.72 15.00
CA SER A 82 -14.04 3.77 16.03
C SER A 82 -12.81 2.91 15.67
N LEU A 83 -11.70 3.13 16.40
CA LEU A 83 -10.40 2.43 16.32
C LEU A 83 -10.51 0.94 16.72
N PRO A 84 -9.68 0.04 16.15
CA PRO A 84 -8.49 -0.37 16.92
C PRO A 84 -7.22 -0.80 16.13
N THR A 85 -6.08 -0.58 16.80
CA THR A 85 -4.79 -1.33 16.83
C THR A 85 -3.88 -1.40 15.59
N LEU A 86 -2.66 -0.90 15.79
CA LEU A 86 -1.51 -0.88 14.88
C LEU A 86 -0.92 -2.30 14.69
N TRP A 87 -0.91 -2.81 13.46
CA TRP A 87 -0.07 -3.93 13.05
C TRP A 87 0.93 -3.42 12.01
N LEU A 88 2.22 -3.46 12.35
CA LEU A 88 3.33 -3.27 11.42
C LEU A 88 3.67 -4.63 10.78
N LEU A 89 3.57 -4.71 9.45
CA LEU A 89 4.24 -5.71 8.62
C LEU A 89 5.56 -5.13 8.11
#